data_AF-A0A6J4QR50-F1
#
_entry.id   AF-A0A6J4QR50-F1
#
_cell.length_a   1.000
_cell.length_b   1.000
_cell.length_c   1.000
_cell.angle_alpha   90.00
_cell.angle_beta   90.00
_cell.angle_gamma   90.00
#
_symmetry.space_group_name_H-M   'P 1'
#
loop_
_entity.id
_entity.type
_entity.pdbx_description
1 polymer ?
#
loop_
_entity_poly.entity_id
_entity_poly.type
_entity_poly.pdbx_seq_one_letter_code
_entity_poly.pdbx_strand_id
1 'polypeptide(L)'
;MADKPAAERNVEQQIKVRQVTDVHANWNEEERGAPGKFSFQLILDNGAEEYAIRPPAEDADALMDLFSMSETIYFDLERKVLIFGTISLGG
;
A
#
# COMPACT_ATOMS: atom_id res chain seq x y z
N MET A 1 32.22 -19.53 -21.05
CA MET A 1 30.94 -19.15 -20.43
C MET A 1 30.51 -17.82 -21.03
N ALA A 2 29.34 -17.75 -21.65
CA ALA A 2 28.78 -16.49 -22.14
C ALA A 2 28.29 -15.67 -20.94
N ASP A 3 28.78 -14.43 -20.82
CA ASP A 3 28.31 -13.45 -19.87
C ASP A 3 26.90 -13.00 -20.31
N LYS A 4 25.88 -13.32 -19.50
CA LYS A 4 24.51 -12.85 -19.76
C LYS A 4 24.46 -11.34 -19.50
N PRO A 5 23.86 -10.53 -20.38
CA PRO A 5 23.88 -9.08 -20.27
C PRO A 5 23.25 -8.63 -18.94
N ALA A 6 23.91 -7.69 -18.26
CA ALA A 6 23.53 -7.15 -16.95
C ALA A 6 22.08 -6.61 -16.85
N ALA A 7 21.40 -6.41 -17.99
CA ALA A 7 19.99 -6.08 -18.05
C ALA A 7 19.07 -7.16 -17.44
N GLU A 8 19.43 -8.44 -17.56
CA GLU A 8 18.63 -9.54 -16.97
C GLU A 8 18.78 -9.64 -15.45
N ARG A 9 19.92 -9.22 -14.88
CA ARG A 9 20.15 -9.26 -13.42
C ARG A 9 19.30 -8.26 -12.64
N ASN A 10 18.85 -7.17 -13.30
CA ASN A 10 17.96 -6.19 -12.68
C ASN A 10 16.49 -6.64 -12.64
N VAL A 11 16.11 -7.63 -13.46
CA VAL A 11 14.77 -8.24 -13.40
C VAL A 11 14.68 -9.25 -12.23
N GLU A 12 15.83 -9.76 -11.76
CA GLU A 12 15.94 -10.73 -10.66
C GLU A 12 16.07 -10.12 -9.27
N GLN A 13 16.25 -8.79 -9.14
CA GLN A 13 15.79 -8.12 -7.92
C GLN A 13 14.28 -8.18 -8.01
N GLN A 14 13.68 -9.25 -7.46
CA GLN A 14 12.24 -9.43 -7.34
C GLN A 14 11.69 -8.18 -6.65
N ILE A 15 11.29 -7.19 -7.44
CA ILE A 15 10.57 -6.03 -6.95
C ILE A 15 9.32 -6.62 -6.28
N LYS A 16 9.30 -6.63 -4.94
CA LYS A 16 8.19 -7.19 -4.15
C LYS A 16 7.02 -6.20 -4.13
N VAL A 17 6.59 -5.78 -5.30
CA VAL A 17 5.41 -4.96 -5.50
C VAL A 17 4.23 -5.91 -5.63
N ARG A 18 3.27 -5.75 -4.72
CA ARG A 18 2.04 -6.55 -4.67
C ARG A 18 0.85 -5.67 -5.00
N GLN A 19 -0.18 -6.25 -5.59
CA GLN A 19 -1.43 -5.52 -5.78
C GLN A 19 -2.18 -5.47 -4.45
N VAL A 20 -2.65 -4.29 -4.05
CA VAL A 20 -3.61 -4.17 -2.95
C VAL A 20 -4.99 -4.46 -3.52
N THR A 21 -5.61 -5.54 -3.07
CA THR A 21 -6.94 -5.96 -3.55
C THR A 21 -8.06 -5.45 -2.65
N ASP A 22 -7.80 -5.37 -1.35
CA ASP A 22 -8.74 -4.82 -0.37
C ASP A 22 -7.99 -4.03 0.71
N VAL A 23 -8.70 -3.11 1.35
CA VAL A 23 -8.20 -2.33 2.50
C VAL A 23 -9.22 -2.37 3.62
N HIS A 24 -8.81 -2.81 4.80
CA HIS A 24 -9.63 -2.75 6.01
C HIS A 24 -9.16 -1.61 6.91
N ALA A 25 -10.07 -0.71 7.26
CA ALA A 25 -9.82 0.35 8.23
C ALA A 25 -10.16 -0.12 9.65
N ASN A 26 -9.23 0.10 10.57
CA ASN A 26 -9.38 -0.20 11.99
C ASN A 26 -9.09 1.07 12.80
N TRP A 27 -9.90 1.33 13.83
CA TRP A 27 -9.68 2.38 14.81
C TRP A 27 -9.65 1.78 16.20
N ASN A 28 -8.65 2.13 17.00
CA ASN A 28 -8.52 1.67 18.38
C ASN A 28 -8.36 2.87 19.32
N GLU A 29 -9.14 2.87 20.40
CA GLU A 29 -8.97 3.78 21.53
C GLU A 29 -7.67 3.41 22.28
N GLU A 30 -6.77 4.38 22.51
CA GLU A 30 -5.50 4.11 23.22
C GLU A 30 -5.71 4.02 24.74
N GLU A 31 -6.52 4.94 25.27
CA GLU A 31 -6.95 5.00 26.66
C GLU A 31 -8.40 5.49 26.69
N ARG A 32 -9.15 5.13 27.73
CA ARG A 32 -10.56 5.55 27.86
C ARG A 32 -10.71 7.07 27.75
N GLY A 33 -11.38 7.53 26.69
CA GLY A 33 -11.63 8.93 26.37
C GLY A 33 -10.49 9.66 25.65
N ALA A 34 -9.38 8.99 25.36
CA ALA A 34 -8.27 9.57 24.60
C ALA A 34 -8.50 9.43 23.08
N PRO A 35 -7.86 10.30 22.26
CA PRO A 35 -7.85 10.12 20.82
C PRO A 35 -7.30 8.73 20.45
N GLY A 36 -8.04 8.02 19.60
CA GLY A 36 -7.61 6.72 19.09
C GLY A 36 -6.69 6.84 17.88
N LYS A 37 -6.17 5.70 17.45
CA LYS A 37 -5.31 5.59 16.26
C LYS A 37 -6.00 4.78 15.16
N PHE A 38 -5.97 5.33 13.96
CA PHE A 38 -6.33 4.60 12.76
C PHE A 38 -5.18 3.71 12.30
N SER A 39 -5.55 2.57 11.72
CA SER A 39 -4.65 1.69 10.99
C SER A 39 -5.39 1.11 9.81
N PHE A 40 -4.67 0.88 8.72
CA PHE A 40 -5.20 0.20 7.56
C PHE A 40 -4.48 -1.12 7.38
N GLN A 41 -5.24 -2.19 7.19
CA GLN A 41 -4.72 -3.48 6.77
C GLN A 41 -4.90 -3.59 5.27
N LEU A 42 -3.77 -3.66 4.56
CA LEU A 42 -3.70 -3.87 3.13
C LEU A 42 -3.75 -5.37 2.88
N ILE A 43 -4.73 -5.82 2.09
CA ILE A 43 -4.84 -7.20 1.63
C ILE A 43 -4.14 -7.28 0.28
N LEU A 44 -3.09 -8.10 0.20
CA LEU A 44 -2.21 -8.17 -0.97
C LEU A 44 -2.49 -9.44 -1.77
N ASP A 45 -2.51 -9.31 -3.09
CA ASP A 45 -2.69 -10.40 -4.05
C ASP A 45 -3.88 -11.35 -3.67
N ASN A 46 -5.05 -10.77 -3.35
CA ASN A 46 -6.27 -11.49 -2.93
C ASN A 46 -6.11 -12.29 -1.62
N GLY A 47 -5.35 -11.74 -0.66
CA GLY A 47 -5.16 -12.33 0.67
C GLY A 47 -4.01 -13.33 0.76
N ALA A 48 -3.12 -13.36 -0.24
CA ALA A 48 -1.89 -14.15 -0.15
C ALA A 48 -0.94 -13.58 0.91
N GLU A 49 -0.98 -12.27 1.14
CA GLU A 49 -0.19 -11.57 2.14
C GLU A 49 -0.99 -10.38 2.69
N GLU A 50 -0.70 -9.95 3.91
CA GLU A 50 -1.35 -8.80 4.53
C GLU A 50 -0.29 -7.87 5.11
N TYR A 51 -0.54 -6.57 5.04
CA TYR A 51 0.36 -5.56 5.59
C TYR A 51 -0.39 -4.46 6.31
N ALA A 52 -0.03 -4.18 7.56
CA ALA A 52 -0.64 -3.11 8.35
C ALA A 52 0.17 -1.82 8.26
N ILE A 53 -0.49 -0.72 7.89
CA ILE A 53 0.03 0.63 8.00
C ILE A 53 -0.70 1.40 9.10
N ARG A 54 0.00 2.33 9.75
CA ARG A 54 -0.53 3.17 10.82
C ARG A 54 -0.15 4.63 10.56
N PRO A 55 -0.81 5.28 9.59
CA PRO A 55 -0.55 6.68 9.31
C PRO A 55 -1.00 7.58 10.48
N PRO A 56 -0.48 8.82 10.58
CA PRO A 56 -1.11 9.88 11.36
C PRO A 56 -2.59 10.07 10.98
N ALA A 57 -3.39 10.63 11.89
CA ALA A 57 -4.82 10.81 11.66
C ALA A 57 -5.14 11.72 10.46
N GLU A 58 -4.32 12.76 10.24
CA GLU A 58 -4.46 13.68 9.09
C GLU A 58 -4.21 12.99 7.75
N ASP A 59 -3.24 12.08 7.70
CA ASP A 59 -2.93 11.30 6.50
C ASP A 59 -3.97 10.19 6.25
N ALA A 60 -4.64 9.71 7.31
CA ALA A 60 -5.60 8.63 7.19
C ALA A 60 -6.82 9.00 6.33
N ASP A 61 -7.28 10.25 6.43
CA ASP A 61 -8.38 10.78 5.63
C ASP A 61 -8.00 10.87 4.15
N ALA A 62 -6.85 11.49 3.85
CA ALA A 62 -6.32 11.58 2.50
C ALA A 62 -6.06 10.20 1.86
N LEU A 63 -5.61 9.23 2.65
CA LEU A 63 -5.42 7.85 2.17
C LEU A 63 -6.77 7.19 1.81
N MET A 64 -7.82 7.37 2.61
CA MET A 64 -9.15 6.84 2.29
C MET A 64 -9.69 7.40 0.97
N ASP A 65 -9.51 8.70 0.73
CA ASP A 65 -9.86 9.32 -0.55
C ASP A 65 -9.08 8.68 -1.70
N LEU A 66 -7.75 8.58 -1.58
CA LEU A 66 -6.91 7.96 -2.62
C LEU A 66 -7.27 6.50 -2.87
N PHE A 67 -7.59 5.73 -1.83
CA PHE A 67 -8.06 4.35 -1.98
C PHE A 67 -9.39 4.27 -2.72
N SER A 68 -10.32 5.20 -2.47
CA SER A 68 -11.63 5.22 -3.13
C SER A 68 -11.56 5.69 -4.59
N MET A 69 -10.62 6.57 -4.91
CA MET A 69 -10.47 7.18 -6.23
C MET A 69 -9.63 6.35 -7.20
N SER A 70 -8.82 5.42 -6.69
CA SER A 70 -7.86 4.65 -7.49
C SER A 70 -8.47 3.33 -7.95
N GLU A 71 -8.47 3.07 -9.26
CA GLU A 71 -8.90 1.77 -9.80
C GLU A 71 -7.89 0.65 -9.48
N THR A 72 -6.61 1.00 -9.35
CA THR A 72 -5.54 0.05 -9.03
C THR A 72 -4.60 0.66 -8.01
N ILE A 73 -4.18 -0.15 -7.05
CA ILE A 73 -3.26 0.24 -5.98
C ILE A 73 -2.22 -0.87 -5.85
N TYR A 74 -0.96 -0.48 -5.69
CA TYR A 74 0.13 -1.40 -5.45
C TYR A 74 0.90 -1.00 -4.20
N PHE A 75 1.53 -1.98 -3.55
CA PHE A 75 2.40 -1.74 -2.40
C PHE A 75 3.78 -2.34 -2.65
N ASP A 76 4.81 -1.49 -2.63
CA ASP A 76 6.21 -1.91 -2.66
C ASP A 76 6.60 -2.36 -1.23
N LEU A 77 6.69 -3.68 -1.02
CA LEU A 77 7.02 -4.25 0.28
C LEU A 77 8.46 -3.93 0.72
N GLU A 78 9.37 -3.60 -0.18
CA GLU A 78 10.75 -3.29 0.18
C GLU A 78 10.89 -1.82 0.56
N ARG A 79 10.32 -0.93 -0.26
CA ARG A 79 10.40 0.52 -0.05
C ARG A 79 9.34 1.06 0.89
N LYS A 80 8.32 0.26 1.22
CA LYS A 80 7.15 0.64 2.02
C LYS A 80 6.38 1.81 1.42
N VAL A 81 6.15 1.74 0.11
CA VAL A 81 5.48 2.80 -0.67
C VAL A 81 4.16 2.29 -1.23
N LEU A 82 3.08 3.03 -0.97
CA LEU A 82 1.82 2.88 -1.68
C LEU A 82 1.91 3.62 -3.02
N ILE A 83 1.56 2.91 -4.08
CA ILE A 83 1.58 3.42 -5.45
C ILE A 83 0.13 3.37 -5.95
N PHE A 84 -0.49 4.54 -6.03
CA PHE A 84 -1.83 4.70 -6.57
C PHE A 84 -1.76 4.76 -8.10
N GLY A 85 -2.69 4.07 -8.76
CA GLY A 85 -2.85 4.13 -10.20
C GLY A 85 -3.28 5.51 -10.69
N THR A 86 -3.61 5.62 -11.97
CA THR A 86 -4.05 6.90 -12.54
C THR A 86 -5.35 7.35 -11.88
N ILE A 87 -5.31 8.52 -11.25
CA ILE A 87 -6.48 9.20 -10.71
C ILE A 87 -6.88 10.28 -11.72
N SER A 88 -8.14 10.28 -12.15
CA SER A 88 -8.67 11.37 -12.97
C SER A 88 -8.81 12.62 -12.11
N LEU A 89 -8.04 13.68 -12.41
CA LEU A 89 -8.06 14.93 -11.65
C LEU A 89 -9.27 15.84 -11.96
N GLY A 90 -10.21 15.35 -12.79
CA GLY A 90 -11.30 16.17 -13.35
C GLY A 90 -10.80 17.13 -14.43
N GLY A 91 -11.63 17.34 -15.45
CA GLY A 91 -11.52 18.43 -16.42
C GLY A 91 -12.66 19.42 -16.22
#